data_AF-A0A0K2JG73-F1
#
_entry.id   AF-A0A0K2JG73-F1
#
_cell.length_a   1.000
_cell.length_b   1.000
_cell.length_c   1.000
_cell.angle_alpha   90.00
_cell.angle_beta   90.00
_cell.angle_gamma   90.00
#
_symmetry.space_group_name_H-M   'P 1'
#
loop_
_entity.id
_entity.type
_entity.pdbx_description
1 polymer ?
#
loop_
_entity_poly.entity_id
_entity_poly.type
_entity_poly.pdbx_seq_one_letter_code
_entity_poly.pdbx_strand_id
1 'polypeptide(L)'
;MYSHLSFMHKVKLEQLLLSKMFLKKNGKQNISVIAKCLNRHCSTILREIKKFKNIDEYSAYKSDKMFYKKKTIIKDVIYRRTD
;
A
#
# COMPACT_ATOMS: atom_id res chain seq x y z
N MET A 1 10.91 -12.78 -3.74
CA MET A 1 11.41 -11.49 -3.18
C MET A 1 10.27 -10.47 -3.19
N TYR A 2 9.83 -9.99 -2.03
CA TYR A 2 8.67 -9.10 -1.94
C TYR A 2 9.07 -7.65 -2.24
N SER A 3 8.86 -7.19 -3.48
CA SER A 3 9.07 -5.79 -3.83
C SER A 3 7.99 -4.92 -3.19
N HIS A 4 8.40 -3.95 -2.39
CA HIS A 4 7.51 -2.90 -1.90
C HIS A 4 6.91 -2.12 -3.08
N LEU A 5 5.70 -1.60 -2.91
CA LEU A 5 5.16 -0.64 -3.86
C LEU A 5 6.00 0.64 -3.79
N SER A 6 6.51 1.12 -4.92
CA SER A 6 7.17 2.43 -4.96
C SER A 6 6.16 3.54 -4.71
N PHE A 7 6.62 4.72 -4.27
CA PHE A 7 5.75 5.86 -4.00
C PHE A 7 4.82 6.18 -5.19
N MET A 8 5.35 6.19 -6.42
CA MET A 8 4.56 6.42 -7.63
C MET A 8 3.45 5.37 -7.83
N HIS A 9 3.71 4.09 -7.52
CA HIS A 9 2.65 3.08 -7.56
C HIS A 9 1.61 3.28 -6.45
N LYS A 10 2.01 3.82 -5.29
CA LYS A 10 1.07 4.12 -4.20
C LYS A 10 0.14 5.27 -4.57
N VAL A 11 0.65 6.32 -5.21
CA VAL A 11 -0.13 7.46 -5.72
C VAL A 11 -1.12 7.00 -6.78
N LYS A 12 -0.66 6.20 -7.76
CA LYS A 12 -1.55 5.59 -8.75
C LYS A 12 -2.62 4.71 -8.09
N LEU A 13 -2.25 3.91 -7.10
CA LEU A 13 -3.19 3.08 -6.35
C LEU A 13 -4.27 3.92 -5.65
N GLU A 14 -3.90 5.04 -5.02
CA GLU A 14 -4.84 5.98 -4.39
C GLU A 14 -5.86 6.53 -5.40
N GLN A 15 -5.39 6.99 -6.57
CA GLN A 15 -6.26 7.46 -7.65
C GLN A 15 -7.20 6.38 -8.18
N LEU A 16 -6.70 5.15 -8.35
CA LEU A 16 -7.50 4.02 -8.83
C LEU A 16 -8.57 3.60 -7.82
N LEU A 17 -8.26 3.67 -6.52
CA LEU A 17 -9.22 3.37 -5.45
C LEU A 17 -10.34 4.43 -5.37
N LEU A 18 -10.05 5.69 -5.66
CA LEU A 18 -11.07 6.75 -5.69
C LEU A 18 -11.99 6.66 -6.92
N SER A 19 -11.53 6.03 -8.00
CA SER A 19 -12.30 5.93 -9.23
C SER A 19 -13.40 4.87 -9.13
N LYS A 20 -14.64 5.30 -9.41
CA LYS A 20 -15.82 4.42 -9.49
C LYS A 20 -15.67 3.33 -10.56
N MET A 21 -14.81 3.52 -11.57
CA MET A 21 -14.58 2.54 -12.63
C MET A 21 -13.98 1.23 -12.13
N PHE A 22 -13.27 1.27 -10.98
CA PHE A 22 -12.66 0.09 -10.39
C PHE A 22 -13.55 -0.56 -9.32
N LEU A 23 -14.80 -0.13 -9.18
CA LEU A 23 -15.79 -0.78 -8.33
C LEU A 23 -16.44 -1.96 -9.07
N LYS A 24 -16.67 -3.05 -8.34
CA LYS A 24 -17.53 -4.15 -8.79
C LYS A 24 -19.00 -3.73 -8.66
N LYS A 25 -19.89 -4.50 -9.27
CA LYS A 25 -21.36 -4.31 -9.16
C LYS A 25 -21.88 -4.29 -7.71
N ASN A 26 -21.17 -4.90 -6.77
CA ASN A 26 -21.50 -4.91 -5.34
C ASN A 26 -20.85 -3.76 -4.53
N GLY A 27 -20.30 -2.74 -5.20
CA GLY A 27 -19.66 -1.59 -4.56
C GLY A 27 -18.27 -1.88 -3.95
N LYS A 28 -17.74 -3.10 -4.04
CA LYS A 28 -16.40 -3.43 -3.56
C LYS A 28 -15.34 -3.14 -4.62
N GLN A 29 -14.14 -2.75 -4.18
CA GLN A 29 -13.00 -2.52 -5.09
C GLN A 29 -12.59 -3.78 -5.86
N ASN A 30 -12.32 -3.61 -7.15
CA ASN A 30 -11.88 -4.67 -8.05
C ASN A 30 -10.34 -4.77 -8.06
N ILE A 31 -9.81 -5.33 -6.98
CA ILE A 31 -8.35 -5.45 -6.74
C ILE A 31 -7.62 -6.16 -7.88
N SER A 32 -8.24 -7.13 -8.54
CA SER A 32 -7.63 -7.85 -9.68
C SER A 32 -7.37 -6.92 -10.86
N VAL A 33 -8.31 -6.05 -11.19
CA VAL A 33 -8.17 -5.08 -12.29
C VAL A 33 -7.15 -4.02 -11.92
N ILE A 34 -7.20 -3.50 -10.69
CA ILE A 34 -6.19 -2.55 -10.17
C ILE A 34 -4.78 -3.14 -10.24
N ALA A 35 -4.62 -4.41 -9.83
CA ALA A 35 -3.35 -5.11 -9.85
C ALA A 35 -2.80 -5.24 -11.28
N LYS A 36 -3.65 -5.58 -12.25
CA LYS A 36 -3.29 -5.60 -13.67
C LYS A 36 -2.86 -4.21 -14.18
N CYS A 37 -3.61 -3.15 -13.85
CA CYS A 37 -3.27 -1.77 -14.25
C CYS A 37 -1.91 -1.31 -13.70
N LEU A 38 -1.55 -1.74 -12.49
CA LEU A 38 -0.28 -1.39 -11.86
C LEU A 38 0.86 -2.34 -12.25
N ASN A 39 0.59 -3.38 -13.05
CA ASN A 39 1.50 -4.49 -13.33
C ASN A 39 2.09 -5.09 -12.04
N ARG A 40 1.22 -5.37 -11.08
CA ARG A 40 1.58 -5.94 -9.76
C ARG A 40 0.71 -7.14 -9.43
N HIS A 41 1.21 -7.96 -8.52
CA HIS A 41 0.45 -9.08 -8.02
C HIS A 41 -0.65 -8.61 -7.05
N CYS A 42 -1.83 -9.26 -7.09
CA CYS A 42 -2.96 -8.94 -6.22
C CYS A 42 -2.60 -8.97 -4.73
N SER A 43 -1.76 -9.91 -4.30
CA SER A 43 -1.33 -10.00 -2.90
C SER A 43 -0.52 -8.78 -2.44
N THR A 44 0.23 -8.14 -3.35
CA THR A 44 0.98 -6.91 -3.05
C THR A 44 0.01 -5.76 -2.78
N ILE A 45 -1.02 -5.60 -3.62
CA ILE A 45 -2.05 -4.56 -3.46
C ILE A 45 -2.86 -4.80 -2.18
N LEU A 46 -3.31 -6.04 -1.96
CA LEU A 46 -4.05 -6.40 -0.74
C LEU A 46 -3.25 -6.13 0.52
N ARG A 47 -1.97 -6.48 0.56
CA ARG A 47 -1.13 -6.25 1.73
C ARG A 47 -0.91 -4.77 1.99
N GLU A 48 -0.80 -3.96 0.94
CA GLU A 48 -0.64 -2.52 1.05
C GLU A 48 -1.89 -1.86 1.66
N ILE A 49 -3.07 -2.23 1.16
CA ILE A 49 -4.37 -1.73 1.64
C ILE A 49 -4.66 -2.23 3.07
N LYS A 50 -4.34 -3.49 3.39
CA LYS A 50 -4.53 -4.09 4.72
C LYS A 50 -3.80 -3.38 5.86
N LYS A 51 -2.86 -2.48 5.57
CA LYS A 51 -2.22 -1.62 6.59
C LYS A 51 -3.17 -0.58 7.16
N PHE A 52 -4.26 -0.29 6.45
CA PHE A 52 -5.27 0.69 6.81
C PHE A 52 -6.51 -0.02 7.33
N LYS A 53 -7.26 0.62 8.23
CA LYS A 53 -8.50 0.06 8.77
C LYS A 53 -9.58 0.01 7.69
N ASN A 54 -9.67 1.08 6.91
CA ASN A 54 -10.62 1.24 5.81
C ASN A 54 -9.90 1.62 4.51
N ILE A 55 -10.48 1.24 3.38
CA ILE A 55 -9.95 1.59 2.05
C ILE A 55 -9.98 3.11 1.85
N ASP A 56 -11.00 3.79 2.34
CA ASP A 56 -11.15 5.24 2.20
C ASP A 56 -10.12 6.04 3.02
N GLU A 57 -9.48 5.40 4.00
CA GLU A 57 -8.38 5.99 4.77
C GLU A 57 -7.02 5.81 4.07
N TYR A 58 -6.97 5.02 3.00
CA TYR A 58 -5.74 4.78 2.25
C TYR A 58 -5.21 6.10 1.68
N SER A 59 -3.94 6.38 1.96
CA SER A 59 -3.23 7.49 1.35
C SER A 59 -1.80 7.10 1.05
N ALA A 60 -1.33 7.44 -0.16
CA ALA A 60 0.03 7.15 -0.59
C ALA A 60 1.05 7.76 0.38
N TYR A 61 0.82 9.00 0.80
CA TYR A 61 1.67 9.70 1.76
C TYR A 61 1.71 8.98 3.12
N LYS A 62 0.55 8.61 3.68
CA LYS A 62 0.48 7.89 4.96
C LYS A 62 1.20 6.53 4.86
N SER A 63 0.97 5.79 3.78
CA SER A 63 1.62 4.47 3.59
C SER A 63 3.15 4.59 3.46
N ASP A 64 3.61 5.62 2.75
CA ASP A 64 5.05 5.87 2.59
C ASP A 64 5.70 6.31 3.90
N LYS A 65 5.05 7.18 4.67
CA LYS A 65 5.51 7.59 6.00
C LYS A 65 5.60 6.41 6.98
N MET A 66 4.66 5.47 6.94
CA MET A 66 4.71 4.25 7.77
C MET A 66 5.96 3.39 7.47
N PHE A 67 6.37 3.33 6.21
CA PHE A 67 7.56 2.59 5.82
C PHE A 67 8.84 3.22 6.39
N TYR A 68 8.97 4.55 6.31
CA TYR A 68 10.13 5.25 6.88
C TYR A 68 10.15 5.19 8.40
N LYS A 69 9.01 5.38 9.09
CA LYS A 69 8.94 5.23 10.56
C LYS A 69 9.39 3.85 11.02
N LYS A 70 8.98 2.78 10.30
CA LYS A 70 9.39 1.42 10.63
C LYS A 70 10.89 1.21 10.44
N LYS A 71 11.50 1.81 9.41
CA LYS A 71 12.96 1.76 9.19
C LYS A 71 13.73 2.46 10.31
N THR A 72 13.28 3.62 10.78
CA THR A 72 13.94 4.34 11.88
C THR A 72 13.90 3.52 13.17
N ILE A 73 12.74 2.96 13.53
CA ILE A 73 12.61 2.12 14.73
C ILE A 73 13.52 0.87 14.65
N ILE A 74 13.57 0.19 13.50
CA ILE A 74 14.42 -0.99 13.34
C ILE A 74 15.91 -0.62 13.48
N LYS A 75 16.34 0.51 12.91
CA LYS A 75 17.71 1.01 13.10
C LYS A 75 17.99 1.28 14.58
N ASP A 76 17.12 2.02 15.26
CA ASP A 76 17.30 2.37 16.67
C ASP A 76 17.33 1.15 17.59
N VAL A 77 16.55 0.10 17.29
CA VAL A 77 16.55 -1.16 18.04
C VAL A 77 17.80 -1.99 17.77
N ILE A 78 18.32 -1.99 16.54
CA ILE A 78 19.58 -2.68 16.21
C ILE A 78 20.75 -2.01 16.92
N TYR A 79 20.86 -0.68 16.85
CA TYR A 79 21.93 0.08 17.50
C TYR A 79 21.94 -0.06 19.03
N ARG A 80 20.77 -0.16 19.68
CA ARG A 80 20.66 -0.35 21.14
C ARG A 80 20.92 -1.78 21.64
N ARG A 81 21.13 -2.76 20.76
CA ARG A 81 21.44 -4.16 21.14
C ARG A 81 22.92 -4.52 20.95
N THR A 82 23.70 -3.56 20.47
CA THR A 82 25.14 -3.72 20.21
C THR A 82 26.01 -3.07 21.30
N ASP A 83 25.40 -2.57 22.37
CA ASP A 83 26.03 -2.11 23.62
C ASP A 83 25.78 -3.14 24.73
#